data_AF-A0A8H2XSW9-F1
#
_entry.id   AF-A0A8H2XSW9-F1
#
_cell.length_a   1.000
_cell.length_b   1.000
_cell.length_c   1.000
_cell.angle_alpha   90.00
_cell.angle_beta   90.00
_cell.angle_gamma   90.00
#
_symmetry.space_group_name_H-M   'P 1'
#
loop_
_entity.id
_entity.type
_entity.pdbx_description
1 polymer ?
#
loop_
_entity_poly.entity_id
_entity_poly.type
_entity_poly.pdbx_seq_one_letter_code
_entity_poly.pdbx_strand_id
1 'polypeptide(L)' 'NSKNCCSGQYSTPQTCPPSGVQYYSYFKNACPRSYVYAYDESSGTALWTCPTSKKADYTLTFCP' A
#
# COMPACT_ATOMS: atom_id res chain seq x y z
N ASN A 1 -18.58 2.08 9.67
CA ASN A 1 -17.19 1.73 9.29
C ASN A 1 -17.18 1.11 7.89
N SER A 2 -16.18 1.43 7.06
CA SER A 2 -16.13 1.06 5.63
C SER A 2 -14.93 0.17 5.32
N LYS A 3 -15.10 -0.81 4.43
CA LYS A 3 -14.01 -1.66 3.93
C LYS A 3 -12.94 -0.87 3.16
N ASN A 4 -13.29 0.27 2.57
CA ASN A 4 -12.31 1.10 1.86
C ASN A 4 -11.34 1.83 2.81
N CYS A 5 -11.72 1.99 4.08
CA CYS A 5 -10.94 2.72 5.07
C CYS A 5 -10.27 1.80 6.09
N CYS A 6 -10.64 0.51 6.11
CA CYS A 6 -10.15 -0.50 7.04
C CYS A 6 -10.14 -0.04 8.50
N SER A 7 -11.31 0.43 8.94
CA SER A 7 -11.54 0.95 10.28
C SER A 7 -12.62 0.15 11.02
N GLY A 8 -12.66 0.27 12.35
CA GLY A 8 -13.61 -0.43 13.20
C GLY A 8 -13.57 -1.95 13.02
N GLN A 9 -14.67 -2.57 12.60
CA GLN A 9 -14.73 -4.03 12.37
C GLN A 9 -13.83 -4.54 11.23
N TYR A 10 -13.20 -3.62 10.48
CA TYR A 10 -12.25 -3.91 9.40
C TYR A 10 -10.82 -3.44 9.76
N SER A 11 -10.51 -3.22 11.03
CA SER A 11 -9.24 -2.62 11.48
C SER A 11 -8.07 -3.60 11.54
N THR A 12 -8.15 -4.74 10.87
CA THR A 12 -7.04 -5.70 10.76
C THR A 12 -6.91 -6.20 9.32
N PRO A 13 -5.72 -6.61 8.87
CA PRO A 13 -5.53 -7.18 7.54
C PRO A 13 -6.46 -8.37 7.25
N GLN A 14 -6.71 -9.21 8.26
CA GLN A 14 -7.59 -10.37 8.15
C GLN A 14 -9.06 -9.98 7.96
N THR A 15 -9.48 -8.87 8.56
CA THR A 15 -10.87 -8.38 8.45
C THR A 15 -11.07 -7.41 7.28
N CYS A 16 -9.98 -6.90 6.69
CA CYS A 16 -10.00 -6.04 5.50
C CYS A 16 -9.20 -6.66 4.35
N PRO A 17 -9.66 -7.70 3.64
CA PRO A 17 -8.92 -8.20 2.49
C PRO A 17 -8.95 -7.19 1.33
N PRO A 18 -7.92 -7.13 0.46
CA PRO A 18 -7.90 -6.23 -0.70
C PRO A 18 -9.07 -6.48 -1.67
N SER A 19 -9.62 -7.69 -1.73
CA SER A 19 -10.84 -8.01 -2.49
C SER A 19 -12.09 -7.27 -2.00
N GLY A 20 -12.07 -6.77 -0.77
CA GLY A 20 -13.13 -5.96 -0.18
C GLY A 20 -12.95 -4.45 -0.38
N VAL A 21 -11.82 -4.01 -0.95
CA VAL A 21 -11.49 -2.60 -1.17
C VAL A 21 -11.84 -2.23 -2.60
N GLN A 22 -12.76 -1.29 -2.76
CA GLN A 22 -13.22 -0.83 -4.06
C GLN A 22 -12.08 -0.15 -4.82
N TYR A 23 -11.98 -0.44 -6.12
CA TYR A 23 -10.97 0.11 -7.03
C TYR A 23 -9.51 -0.25 -6.73
N TYR A 24 -9.24 -1.19 -5.82
CA TYR A 24 -7.88 -1.65 -5.51
C TYR A 24 -7.10 -1.99 -6.79
N SER A 25 -7.68 -2.78 -7.69
CA SER A 25 -7.04 -3.16 -8.96
C SER A 25 -6.79 -1.99 -9.88
N TYR A 26 -7.70 -1.01 -9.96
CA TYR A 26 -7.52 0.18 -10.80
C TYR A 26 -6.28 0.97 -10.38
N PHE A 27 -6.17 1.30 -9.09
CA PHE A 27 -5.02 2.05 -8.58
C PHE A 27 -3.74 1.22 -8.60
N LYS A 28 -3.80 -0.07 -8.24
CA LYS A 28 -2.61 -0.93 -8.22
C LYS A 28 -2.04 -1.16 -9.62
N ASN A 29 -2.90 -1.33 -10.62
CA ASN A 29 -2.46 -1.49 -12.01
C ASN A 29 -1.80 -0.23 -12.55
N ALA A 30 -2.30 0.95 -12.17
CA ALA A 30 -1.70 2.23 -12.56
C ALA A 30 -0.36 2.50 -11.84
N CYS A 31 -0.28 2.16 -10.56
CA CYS A 31 0.92 2.37 -9.72
C CYS A 31 1.29 1.07 -8.96
N PRO A 32 1.95 0.09 -9.61
CA PRO A 32 2.20 -1.22 -9.01
C PRO A 32 3.10 -1.18 -7.77
N ARG A 33 3.94 -0.15 -7.64
CA ARG A 33 4.93 0.00 -6.57
C ARG A 33 4.48 0.91 -5.43
N SER A 34 3.23 1.36 -5.43
CA SER A 34 2.69 2.22 -4.37
C SER A 34 1.74 1.46 -3.45
N TYR A 35 1.54 2.03 -2.28
CA TYR A 35 0.39 1.73 -1.44
C TYR A 35 -0.88 2.29 -2.09
N VAL A 36 -1.88 1.44 -2.32
CA VAL A 36 -3.20 1.87 -2.81
C VAL A 36 -4.33 1.49 -1.85
N TYR A 37 -3.94 0.94 -0.69
CA TYR A 37 -4.78 0.40 0.35
C TYR A 37 -3.98 0.33 1.67
N ALA A 38 -4.67 0.33 2.82
CA ALA A 38 -4.10 0.41 4.17
C ALA A 38 -3.21 -0.77 4.61
N TYR A 39 -3.44 -2.00 4.13
CA TYR A 39 -2.61 -3.17 4.46
C TYR A 39 -1.99 -3.81 3.19
N ASP A 40 -1.53 -2.95 2.28
CA ASP A 40 -0.98 -3.32 0.96
C ASP A 40 0.45 -3.89 1.02
N GLU A 41 1.06 -4.00 2.21
CA GLU A 41 2.32 -4.72 2.44
C GLU A 41 2.26 -6.14 1.88
N SER A 42 1.09 -6.78 2.00
CA SER A 42 0.84 -8.15 1.51
C SER A 42 1.01 -8.32 0.01
N SER A 43 1.00 -7.23 -0.77
CA SER A 43 1.30 -7.26 -2.21
C SER A 43 2.77 -7.51 -2.54
N GLY A 44 3.68 -7.35 -1.56
CA GLY A 44 5.13 -7.47 -1.76
C GLY A 44 5.74 -6.40 -2.65
N THR A 45 4.97 -5.41 -3.08
CA THR A 45 5.38 -4.38 -4.06
C THR A 45 5.22 -2.95 -3.57
N ALA A 46 4.48 -2.74 -2.47
CA ALA A 46 4.22 -1.43 -1.89
C ALA A 46 5.32 -0.95 -0.93
N LEU A 47 5.91 -1.85 -0.15
CA LEU A 47 6.91 -1.53 0.86
C LEU A 47 8.33 -1.81 0.35
N TRP A 48 9.16 -0.76 0.33
CA TRP A 48 10.58 -0.86 0.00
C TRP A 48 11.38 -0.31 1.17
N THR A 49 12.40 -1.06 1.60
CA THR A 49 13.28 -0.67 2.71
C THR A 49 14.72 -0.58 2.23
N CYS A 50 15.43 0.44 2.72
CA CYS A 50 16.86 0.60 2.48
C CYS A 50 17.60 0.36 3.81
N PRO A 51 18.60 -0.55 3.85
CA PRO A 51 19.38 -0.77 5.06
C PRO A 51 20.14 0.50 5.48
N THR A 52 20.05 0.85 6.77
CA THR A 52 20.81 1.97 7.37
C THR A 52 22.32 1.88 7.09
N SER A 53 22.87 0.66 7.04
CA SER A 53 24.30 0.45 6.74
C SER A 53 24.74 0.99 5.39
N LYS A 54 23.82 1.17 4.44
CA LYS A 54 24.11 1.72 3.12
C LYS A 54 24.17 3.26 3.09
N LYS A 55 23.77 3.94 4.17
CA LYS A 55 23.72 5.42 4.26
C LYS A 55 23.09 6.05 3.00
N ALA A 56 21.91 5.56 2.63
CA ALA A 56 21.23 5.97 1.40
C ALA A 56 20.73 7.41 1.49
N ASP A 57 20.96 8.18 0.42
CA ASP A 57 20.25 9.42 0.15
C ASP A 57 18.99 9.15 -0.69
N TYR A 58 18.05 10.09 -0.69
CA TYR A 58 16.78 9.97 -1.40
C TYR A 58 16.53 11.18 -2.29
N THR A 59 16.07 10.95 -3.52
CA THR A 59 15.59 12.00 -4.44
C THR A 59 14.10 11.82 -4.65
N LEU A 60 13.34 12.92 -4.50
CA LEU A 60 11.92 12.96 -4.79
C LEU A 60 11.70 13.71 -6.10
N THR A 61 11.10 13.02 -7.08
CA THR A 61 10.81 13.57 -8.40
C THR A 61 9.30 13.67 -8.61
N PHE A 62 8.82 14.83 -9.05
CA PHE A 62 7.43 15.02 -9.47
C PHE A 62 7.34 14.84 -10.99
N CYS A 63 6.31 14.12 -11.45
CA CYS A 63 6.21 13.67 -12.85
C CYS A 63 7.46 12.91 -13.33
N PRO A 64 7.82 11.79 -12.65
CA PRO A 64 8.97 10.97 -13.01
C PRO A 64 8.79 10.20 -14.33
#